data_AF-B7G6P2-F1
#
_entry.id   AF-B7G6P2-F1
#
_cell.length_a   1.000
_cell.length_b   1.000
_cell.length_c   1.000
_cell.angle_alpha   90.00
_cell.angle_beta   90.00
_cell.angle_gamma   90.00
#
_symmetry.space_group_name_H-M   'P 1'
#
loop_
_entity.id
_entity.type
_entity.pdbx_description
1 polymer ?
#
loop_
_entity_poly.entity_id
_entity_poly.type
_entity_poly.pdbx_seq_one_letter_code
_entity_poly.pdbx_strand_id
1 'polypeptide(L)'
;MLRRSVAGGGGSLGLPTTSANQDSKPFFRRDNHKKPDGSAASIHLTNPLVKQWKDSDTATKISYGLLLTFLLMIYSGYRTLRYNNASLWMTCHAQDCVLQISPRGWEKTTTLTFARSQLVDAETVKTSNDGVYLGSNPDLNEERRQAHNTGKNKKNTHKNKGSVGSYRGPDPEGNYITYAVVLRDDSEEARQHQAESEDGQGQAVVRLTSVKPFLDVAQDGSFRLIFRQFGITQTRRRVRTMVSKIESYIKHRRQKLVVKENASPSAFAIILMVGGLVGALLTVLIGSFWSDDESYRKQRLGQRRFAQQQKQQQLHSSPRSSLADVIAARTMPSRYEVQTAPRRTTLSTSGNKTTTTTRKRY
;
A
#
# COMPACT_ATOMS: atom_id res chain seq x y z
N MET A 1 -11.01 42.99 11.62
CA MET A 1 -11.72 42.51 12.81
C MET A 1 -11.28 41.09 13.11
N LEU A 2 -10.92 40.84 14.37
CA LEU A 2 -10.58 39.57 15.05
C LEU A 2 -9.39 38.74 14.53
N ARG A 3 -8.20 39.12 15.01
CA ARG A 3 -7.00 38.27 15.15
C ARG A 3 -7.29 37.12 16.12
N ARG A 4 -7.05 35.87 15.70
CA ARG A 4 -6.91 34.73 16.62
C ARG A 4 -5.43 34.43 16.81
N SER A 5 -4.95 34.83 17.98
CA SER A 5 -3.74 34.35 18.64
C SER A 5 -3.97 32.90 19.04
N VAL A 6 -3.08 31.98 18.65
CA VAL A 6 -3.01 30.64 19.24
C VAL A 6 -1.67 30.55 19.92
N ALA A 7 -1.77 30.63 21.25
CA ALA A 7 -0.68 30.52 22.19
C ALA A 7 -0.13 29.09 22.22
N GLY A 8 1.12 29.01 22.66
CA GLY A 8 1.89 27.78 22.71
C GLY A 8 1.36 26.78 23.74
N GLY A 9 1.50 25.52 23.38
CA GLY A 9 1.42 24.38 24.28
C GLY A 9 2.68 23.55 24.11
N GLY A 10 3.73 23.91 24.83
CA GLY A 10 4.94 23.09 24.93
C GLY A 10 4.64 21.84 25.77
N GLY A 11 4.34 20.73 25.11
CA GLY A 11 4.26 19.42 25.73
C GLY A 11 5.66 18.91 26.00
N SER A 12 6.05 18.85 27.28
CA SER A 12 7.31 18.26 27.70
C SER A 12 7.29 16.74 27.44
N LEU A 13 8.35 16.26 26.81
CA LEU A 13 8.67 14.85 26.66
C LEU A 13 8.99 14.28 28.04
N GLY A 14 8.00 13.69 28.70
CA GLY A 14 8.21 12.83 29.86
C GLY A 14 8.90 11.54 29.43
N LEU A 15 10.18 11.39 29.81
CA LEU A 15 10.87 10.11 29.75
C LEU A 15 10.14 9.10 30.66
N PRO A 16 9.89 7.86 30.20
CA PRO A 16 9.45 6.80 31.09
C PRO A 16 10.61 6.38 31.98
N THR A 17 10.52 6.71 33.27
CA THR A 17 11.35 6.10 34.31
C THR A 17 10.97 4.63 34.42
N THR A 18 11.93 3.77 34.09
CA THR A 18 11.86 2.33 34.33
C THR A 18 11.84 2.07 35.84
N SER A 19 10.66 1.88 36.43
CA SER A 19 10.55 1.29 37.75
C SER A 19 10.85 -0.20 37.63
N ALA A 20 12.02 -0.58 38.13
CA ALA A 20 12.41 -1.97 38.35
C ALA A 20 11.53 -2.54 39.46
N ASN A 21 10.35 -3.04 39.09
CA ASN A 21 9.53 -3.83 40.01
C ASN A 21 10.10 -5.25 40.05
N GLN A 22 10.86 -5.54 41.11
CA GLN A 22 11.27 -6.89 41.48
C GLN A 22 10.02 -7.67 41.92
N ASP A 23 9.26 -8.17 40.95
CA ASP A 23 8.27 -9.21 41.21
C ASP A 23 9.00 -10.51 41.49
N SER A 24 9.19 -10.74 42.78
CA SER A 24 9.46 -12.04 43.38
C SER A 24 8.49 -13.07 42.79
N LYS A 25 9.00 -13.91 41.89
CA LYS A 25 8.27 -15.07 41.37
C LYS A 25 7.83 -15.90 42.57
N PRO A 26 6.52 -16.13 42.80
CA PRO A 26 6.09 -17.02 43.85
C PRO A 26 6.68 -18.39 43.56
N PHE A 27 7.46 -18.87 44.53
CA PHE A 27 7.95 -20.22 44.61
C PHE A 27 6.75 -21.15 44.42
N PHE A 28 6.68 -21.87 43.30
CA PHE A 28 5.68 -22.91 43.10
C PHE A 28 5.89 -23.97 44.16
N ARG A 29 5.16 -23.84 45.27
CA ARG A 29 4.97 -24.88 46.28
C ARG A 29 4.32 -26.03 45.54
N ARG A 30 5.08 -27.12 45.32
CA ARG A 30 4.54 -28.40 44.89
C ARG A 30 3.61 -28.86 46.01
N ASP A 31 2.33 -28.56 45.87
CA ASP A 31 1.29 -29.17 46.68
C ASP A 31 1.24 -30.65 46.30
N ASN A 32 1.85 -31.45 47.17
CA ASN A 32 1.83 -32.89 47.11
C ASN A 32 0.39 -33.39 47.31
N HIS A 33 -0.04 -34.25 46.37
CA HIS A 33 -1.11 -35.23 46.55
C HIS A 33 -2.50 -34.73 46.99
N LYS A 34 -3.12 -33.83 46.21
CA LYS A 34 -4.58 -33.89 46.08
C LYS A 34 -4.92 -35.03 45.12
N LYS A 35 -5.67 -36.02 45.62
CA LYS A 35 -6.26 -37.09 44.80
C LYS A 35 -7.03 -36.43 43.64
N PRO A 36 -6.87 -36.90 42.40
CA PRO A 36 -7.60 -36.34 41.27
C PRO A 36 -9.10 -36.53 41.53
N ASP A 37 -9.81 -35.46 41.86
CA ASP A 37 -11.26 -35.46 41.78
C ASP A 37 -11.60 -35.77 40.33
N GLY A 38 -12.24 -36.92 40.08
CA GLY A 38 -12.67 -37.39 38.76
C GLY A 38 -13.74 -36.49 38.11
N SER A 39 -13.79 -35.22 38.49
CA SER A 39 -14.66 -34.21 37.91
C SER A 39 -14.12 -33.81 36.54
N ALA A 40 -14.93 -34.09 35.51
CA ALA A 40 -14.67 -33.73 34.12
C ALA A 40 -14.49 -32.21 33.91
N ALA A 41 -14.83 -31.38 34.91
CA ALA A 41 -14.56 -29.95 34.93
C ALA A 41 -13.07 -29.57 34.97
N SER A 42 -12.16 -30.52 35.26
CA SER A 42 -10.70 -30.31 35.28
C SER A 42 -10.02 -30.54 33.91
N ILE A 43 -10.75 -31.03 32.91
CA ILE A 43 -10.21 -31.25 31.56
C ILE A 43 -10.24 -29.91 30.82
N HIS A 44 -9.27 -29.05 31.11
CA HIS A 44 -9.01 -27.87 30.30
C HIS A 44 -8.45 -28.31 28.95
N LEU A 45 -9.35 -28.55 27.99
CA LEU A 45 -9.01 -28.66 26.57
C LEU A 45 -8.50 -27.31 26.10
N THR A 46 -7.20 -27.07 26.29
CA THR A 46 -6.52 -25.95 25.61
C THR A 46 -6.70 -26.13 24.12
N ASN A 47 -7.06 -25.04 23.43
CA ASN A 47 -7.27 -25.07 21.99
C ASN A 47 -6.02 -25.66 21.31
N PRO A 48 -6.15 -26.73 20.49
CA PRO A 48 -5.02 -27.44 19.90
C PRO A 48 -4.08 -26.51 19.12
N LEU A 49 -4.62 -25.43 18.53
CA LEU A 49 -3.84 -24.38 17.88
C LEU A 49 -2.89 -23.66 18.84
N VAL A 50 -3.37 -23.33 20.04
CA VAL A 50 -2.56 -22.64 21.06
C VAL A 50 -1.47 -23.57 21.59
N LYS A 51 -1.76 -24.87 21.74
CA LYS A 51 -0.76 -25.87 22.13
C LYS A 51 0.32 -26.01 21.05
N GLN A 52 -0.07 -26.20 19.79
CA GLN A 52 0.87 -26.25 18.66
C GLN A 52 1.71 -24.97 18.54
N TRP A 53 1.10 -23.80 18.78
CA TRP A 53 1.81 -22.53 18.78
C TRP A 53 2.80 -22.40 19.92
N LYS A 54 2.46 -22.86 21.14
CA LYS A 54 3.41 -22.84 22.27
C LYS A 54 4.60 -23.75 21.99
N ASP A 55 4.34 -24.93 21.45
CA ASP A 55 5.32 -25.98 21.19
C ASP A 55 6.16 -25.73 19.92
N SER A 56 5.80 -24.75 19.08
CA SER A 56 6.53 -24.44 17.86
C SER A 56 7.86 -23.73 18.12
N ASP A 57 8.83 -23.97 17.24
CA ASP A 57 10.14 -23.35 17.32
C ASP A 57 10.07 -21.82 17.13
N THR A 58 11.07 -21.12 17.68
CA THR A 58 11.18 -19.66 17.61
C THR A 58 11.22 -19.17 16.17
N ALA A 59 11.91 -19.89 15.29
CA ALA A 59 11.98 -19.53 13.88
C ALA A 59 10.66 -19.71 13.15
N THR A 60 9.90 -20.77 13.45
CA THR A 60 8.54 -20.95 12.92
C THR A 60 7.65 -19.79 13.36
N LYS A 61 7.70 -19.40 14.64
CA LYS A 61 7.00 -18.21 15.16
C LYS A 61 7.38 -16.93 14.42
N ILE A 62 8.68 -16.71 14.18
CA ILE A 62 9.19 -15.56 13.42
C ILE A 62 8.67 -15.59 11.97
N SER A 63 8.73 -16.73 11.30
CA SER A 63 8.28 -16.86 9.90
C SER A 63 6.79 -16.56 9.75
N TYR A 64 5.95 -17.02 10.68
CA TYR A 64 4.52 -16.65 10.72
C TYR A 64 4.32 -15.17 11.01
N GLY A 65 5.11 -14.58 11.90
CA GLY A 65 5.09 -13.13 12.15
C GLY A 65 5.44 -12.30 10.91
N LEU A 66 6.47 -12.72 10.16
CA LEU A 66 6.86 -12.09 8.90
C LEU A 66 5.78 -12.26 7.82
N LEU A 67 5.21 -13.46 7.69
CA LEU A 67 4.11 -13.71 6.77
C LEU A 67 2.91 -12.80 7.07
N LEU A 68 2.51 -12.69 8.33
CA LEU A 68 1.44 -11.77 8.76
C LEU A 68 1.77 -10.32 8.41
N THR A 69 3.02 -9.91 8.64
CA THR A 69 3.49 -8.55 8.30
C THR A 69 3.37 -8.28 6.80
N PHE A 70 3.76 -9.23 5.94
CA PHE A 70 3.62 -9.10 4.50
C PHE A 70 2.15 -9.10 4.05
N LEU A 71 1.29 -9.91 4.67
CA LEU A 71 -0.16 -9.86 4.42
C LEU A 71 -0.75 -8.50 4.81
N LEU A 72 -0.29 -7.89 5.91
CA LEU A 72 -0.69 -6.53 6.29
C LEU A 72 -0.16 -5.47 5.31
N MET A 73 1.03 -5.65 4.75
CA MET A 73 1.54 -4.80 3.66
C MET A 73 0.68 -4.91 2.40
N ILE A 74 0.29 -6.13 2.00
CA ILE A 74 -0.62 -6.33 0.86
C ILE A 74 -1.97 -5.67 1.14
N TYR A 75 -2.54 -5.92 2.33
CA TYR A 75 -3.83 -5.34 2.73
C TYR A 75 -3.79 -3.81 2.77
N SER A 76 -2.73 -3.21 3.33
CA SER A 76 -2.57 -1.75 3.34
C SER A 76 -2.31 -1.18 1.94
N GLY A 77 -1.55 -1.85 1.08
CA GLY A 77 -1.39 -1.49 -0.33
C GLY A 77 -2.71 -1.53 -1.09
N TYR A 78 -3.48 -2.61 -0.93
CA TYR A 78 -4.83 -2.75 -1.50
C TYR A 78 -5.78 -1.65 -1.01
N ARG A 79 -5.80 -1.42 0.30
CA ARG A 79 -6.60 -0.37 0.93
C ARG A 79 -6.25 1.00 0.38
N THR A 80 -4.96 1.29 0.24
CA THR A 80 -4.48 2.56 -0.32
C THR A 80 -4.88 2.68 -1.79
N LEU A 81 -4.77 1.61 -2.57
CA LEU A 81 -5.17 1.62 -3.98
C LEU A 81 -6.68 1.81 -4.15
N ARG A 82 -7.51 1.19 -3.31
CA ARG A 82 -8.96 1.29 -3.39
C ARG A 82 -9.47 2.67 -2.98
N TYR A 83 -8.89 3.26 -1.93
CA TYR A 83 -9.42 4.50 -1.33
C TYR A 83 -8.67 5.76 -1.77
N ASN A 84 -7.48 5.66 -2.34
CA ASN A 84 -6.75 6.83 -2.85
C ASN A 84 -7.01 7.10 -4.34
N ASN A 85 -7.98 6.42 -4.93
CA ASN A 85 -8.41 6.69 -6.30
C ASN A 85 -9.48 7.78 -6.29
N ALA A 86 -9.13 8.94 -6.84
CA ALA A 86 -10.11 9.95 -7.21
C ALA A 86 -10.40 9.86 -8.71
N SER A 87 -11.66 10.05 -9.09
CA SER A 87 -12.04 10.10 -10.51
C SER A 87 -13.08 11.17 -10.75
N LEU A 88 -12.95 11.83 -11.90
CA LEU A 88 -13.88 12.83 -12.38
C LEU A 88 -14.35 12.45 -13.78
N TRP A 89 -15.67 12.34 -13.92
CA TRP A 89 -16.32 11.93 -15.15
C TRP A 89 -17.33 13.01 -15.53
N MET A 90 -17.15 13.64 -16.68
CA MET A 90 -18.08 14.63 -17.20
C MET A 90 -18.60 14.14 -18.55
N THR A 91 -19.89 13.84 -18.59
CA THR A 91 -20.61 13.39 -19.78
C THR A 91 -21.65 14.43 -20.15
N CYS A 92 -21.46 15.09 -21.28
CA CYS A 92 -22.42 16.04 -21.80
C CYS A 92 -23.11 15.52 -23.06
N HIS A 93 -24.43 15.74 -23.09
CA HIS A 93 -25.32 15.52 -24.20
C HIS A 93 -25.65 16.87 -24.87
N ALA A 94 -26.72 16.97 -25.66
CA ALA A 94 -26.97 18.17 -26.46
C ALA A 94 -27.28 19.42 -25.61
N GLN A 95 -27.96 19.24 -24.47
CA GLN A 95 -28.49 20.32 -23.63
C GLN A 95 -27.94 20.31 -22.20
N ASP A 96 -27.58 19.13 -21.68
CA ASP A 96 -27.20 18.91 -20.29
C ASP A 96 -25.85 18.19 -20.16
N CYS A 97 -25.18 18.44 -19.04
CA CYS A 97 -23.94 17.83 -18.63
C CYS A 97 -24.13 17.16 -17.27
N VAL A 98 -23.70 15.90 -17.16
CA VAL A 98 -23.61 15.17 -15.90
C VAL A 98 -22.14 15.10 -15.50
N LEU A 99 -21.81 15.70 -14.37
CA LEU A 99 -20.50 15.66 -13.73
C LEU A 99 -20.56 14.77 -12.50
N GLN A 100 -19.78 13.70 -12.52
CA GLN A 100 -19.62 12.78 -11.40
C GLN A 100 -18.22 12.95 -10.83
N ILE A 101 -18.14 13.33 -9.56
CA ILE A 101 -16.88 13.48 -8.83
C ILE A 101 -16.85 12.40 -7.75
N SER A 102 -15.88 11.50 -7.86
CA SER A 102 -15.53 10.55 -6.81
C SER A 102 -14.26 11.07 -6.13
N PRO A 103 -14.38 11.72 -4.96
CA PRO A 103 -13.22 12.21 -4.21
C PRO A 103 -12.34 11.08 -3.70
N ARG A 104 -11.15 11.45 -3.19
CA ARG A 104 -10.27 10.49 -2.49
C ARG A 104 -10.93 10.10 -1.15
N GLY A 105 -10.95 8.81 -0.82
CA GLY A 105 -11.40 8.29 0.46
C GLY A 105 -12.70 7.49 0.40
N TRP A 106 -13.50 7.59 1.47
CA TRP A 106 -14.81 6.92 1.63
C TRP A 106 -15.99 7.85 1.37
N GLU A 107 -15.72 9.03 0.83
CA GLU A 107 -16.76 10.00 0.52
C GLU A 107 -17.64 9.51 -0.65
N LYS A 108 -18.93 9.80 -0.55
CA LYS A 108 -19.91 9.41 -1.59
C LYS A 108 -19.62 10.18 -2.87
N THR A 109 -19.76 9.51 -4.02
CA THR A 109 -19.70 10.15 -5.32
C THR A 109 -20.76 11.25 -5.40
N THR A 110 -20.33 12.47 -5.70
CA THR A 110 -21.23 13.60 -5.94
C THR A 110 -21.56 13.66 -7.42
N THR A 111 -22.85 13.70 -7.74
CA THR A 111 -23.35 13.83 -9.10
C THR A 111 -24.02 15.18 -9.25
N LEU A 112 -23.47 16.01 -10.13
CA LEU A 112 -23.97 17.33 -10.46
C LEU A 112 -24.46 17.32 -11.91
N THR A 113 -25.70 17.72 -12.14
CA THR A 113 -26.23 17.92 -13.50
C THR A 113 -26.34 19.42 -13.76
N PHE A 114 -25.74 19.91 -14.84
CA PHE A 114 -25.79 21.34 -15.19
C PHE A 114 -26.15 21.53 -16.66
N ALA A 115 -26.79 22.66 -16.96
CA ALA A 115 -27.15 23.01 -18.32
C ALA A 115 -25.90 23.40 -19.12
N ARG A 116 -25.93 23.16 -20.43
CA ARG A 116 -24.82 23.52 -21.32
C ARG A 116 -24.52 25.03 -21.34
N SER A 117 -25.53 25.87 -21.12
CA SER A 117 -25.38 27.33 -21.00
C SER A 117 -24.49 27.73 -19.82
N GLN A 118 -24.45 26.93 -18.75
CA GLN A 118 -23.59 27.17 -17.58
C GLN A 118 -22.11 26.94 -17.90
N LEU A 119 -21.80 26.27 -19.01
CA LEU A 119 -20.43 26.00 -19.44
C LEU A 119 -19.91 27.18 -20.27
N VAL A 120 -19.25 28.13 -19.62
CA VAL A 120 -18.84 29.40 -20.23
C VAL A 120 -17.59 29.23 -21.08
N ASP A 121 -16.53 28.68 -20.50
CA ASP A 121 -15.23 28.57 -21.17
C ASP A 121 -14.41 27.38 -20.64
N ALA A 122 -13.34 27.05 -21.38
CA ALA A 122 -12.30 26.14 -20.94
C ALA A 122 -10.93 26.79 -21.14
N GLU A 123 -10.14 26.85 -20.08
CA GLU A 123 -8.86 27.54 -20.08
C GLU A 123 -7.70 26.63 -19.67
N THR A 124 -6.51 26.93 -20.18
CA THR A 124 -5.28 26.31 -19.68
C THR A 124 -4.76 27.07 -18.47
N VAL A 125 -4.60 26.38 -17.35
CA VAL A 125 -4.21 26.98 -16.07
C VAL A 125 -2.94 26.34 -15.55
N LYS A 126 -2.12 27.14 -14.85
CA LYS A 126 -0.99 26.67 -14.06
C LYS A 126 -1.47 26.32 -12.67
N THR A 127 -0.93 25.23 -12.14
CA THR A 127 -1.30 24.70 -10.83
C THR A 127 -0.06 24.21 -10.09
N SER A 128 -0.12 24.32 -8.76
CA SER A 128 0.89 23.77 -7.86
C SER A 128 0.84 22.23 -7.82
N ASN A 129 1.84 21.58 -7.21
CA ASN A 129 1.89 20.14 -7.01
C ASN A 129 0.59 19.58 -6.40
N ASP A 130 0.04 20.31 -5.43
CA ASP A 130 -1.18 19.95 -4.68
C ASP A 130 -2.48 20.22 -5.46
N GLY A 131 -2.39 20.77 -6.67
CA GLY A 131 -3.55 21.10 -7.50
C GLY A 131 -4.16 22.47 -7.22
N VAL A 132 -3.54 23.29 -6.37
CA VAL A 132 -3.93 24.69 -6.12
C VAL A 132 -3.74 25.51 -7.39
N TYR A 133 -4.72 26.35 -7.72
CA TYR A 133 -4.66 27.29 -8.82
C TYR A 133 -3.58 28.36 -8.59
N LEU A 134 -2.71 28.57 -9.57
CA LEU A 134 -1.68 29.61 -9.51
C LEU A 134 -1.94 30.75 -10.49
N GLY A 135 -2.68 30.49 -11.57
CA GLY A 135 -2.99 31.48 -12.58
C GLY A 135 -3.34 30.87 -13.93
N SER A 136 -4.00 31.66 -14.78
CA SER A 136 -4.19 31.34 -16.20
C SER A 136 -2.84 31.37 -16.91
N ASN A 137 -2.63 30.52 -17.92
CA ASN A 137 -1.42 30.56 -18.74
C ASN A 137 -1.70 31.31 -20.06
N PRO A 138 -1.50 32.64 -20.13
CA PRO A 138 -1.85 33.43 -21.30
C PRO A 138 -1.06 33.01 -22.55
N ASP A 139 0.21 32.64 -22.39
CA ASP A 139 1.12 32.29 -23.50
C ASP A 139 0.57 31.14 -24.36
N LEU A 140 -0.05 30.14 -23.71
CA LEU A 140 -0.66 29.00 -24.40
C LEU A 140 -1.95 29.36 -25.12
N ASN A 141 -2.72 30.28 -24.56
CA ASN A 141 -3.95 30.79 -25.17
C ASN A 141 -3.63 31.69 -26.37
N GLU A 142 -2.56 32.46 -26.29
CA GLU A 142 -2.12 33.37 -27.34
C GLU A 142 -1.46 32.63 -28.51
N GLU A 143 -0.60 31.64 -28.24
CA GLU A 143 -0.06 30.73 -29.27
C GLU A 143 -1.20 30.07 -30.07
N ARG A 144 -2.29 29.72 -29.39
CA ARG A 144 -3.48 29.15 -30.03
C ARG A 144 -4.24 30.15 -30.89
N ARG A 145 -4.42 31.39 -30.44
CA ARG A 145 -5.05 32.46 -31.24
C ARG A 145 -4.23 32.75 -32.49
N GLN A 146 -2.90 32.81 -32.37
CA GLN A 146 -1.99 33.02 -33.50
C GLN A 146 -2.00 31.84 -34.51
N ALA A 147 -2.08 30.60 -34.03
CA ALA A 147 -2.19 29.42 -34.90
C ALA A 147 -3.50 29.42 -35.72
N HIS A 148 -4.60 29.90 -35.16
CA HIS A 148 -5.88 29.94 -35.86
C HIS A 148 -5.96 31.04 -36.94
N ASN A 149 -5.22 32.14 -36.74
CA ASN A 149 -5.21 33.27 -37.68
C ASN A 149 -4.23 33.09 -38.85
N THR A 150 -3.21 32.24 -38.72
CA THR A 150 -2.18 32.03 -39.77
C THR A 150 -2.53 30.96 -40.81
N GLY A 151 -3.72 30.36 -40.71
CA GLY A 151 -4.13 29.14 -41.43
C GLY A 151 -4.40 29.25 -42.93
N LYS A 152 -4.04 30.33 -43.64
CA LYS A 152 -4.28 30.40 -45.10
C LYS A 152 -3.08 30.65 -46.00
N ASN A 153 -1.92 31.12 -45.52
CA ASN A 153 -0.83 31.57 -46.42
C ASN A 153 0.60 31.08 -46.12
N LYS A 154 0.83 30.06 -45.28
CA LYS A 154 2.20 29.61 -44.96
C LYS A 154 2.58 28.27 -45.62
N LYS A 155 2.76 28.30 -46.95
CA LYS A 155 3.67 27.36 -47.63
C LYS A 155 5.09 27.90 -47.44
N ASN A 156 6.03 27.04 -47.04
CA ASN A 156 7.49 27.27 -47.06
C ASN A 156 8.12 28.05 -45.88
N THR A 157 7.93 27.61 -44.64
CA THR A 157 8.91 27.91 -43.58
C THR A 157 9.25 26.65 -42.78
N HIS A 158 9.94 25.72 -43.44
CA HIS A 158 10.70 24.68 -42.77
C HIS A 158 11.97 25.31 -42.21
N LYS A 159 12.09 25.39 -40.88
CA LYS A 159 13.32 25.11 -40.11
C LYS A 159 13.14 25.44 -38.62
N ASN A 160 13.41 24.43 -37.79
CA ASN A 160 13.86 24.53 -36.40
C ASN A 160 12.94 25.21 -35.37
N LYS A 161 11.65 24.87 -35.34
CA LYS A 161 10.96 24.87 -34.04
C LYS A 161 11.38 23.60 -33.30
N GLY A 162 12.38 23.75 -32.43
CA GLY A 162 12.83 22.69 -31.52
C GLY A 162 11.62 22.03 -30.86
N SER A 163 11.73 20.73 -30.61
CA SER A 163 10.69 19.87 -30.05
C SER A 163 10.14 20.40 -28.70
N VAL A 164 9.26 21.40 -28.74
CA VAL A 164 8.37 21.80 -27.62
C VAL A 164 7.34 20.69 -27.35
N GLY A 165 7.30 19.66 -28.20
CA GLY A 165 6.20 18.72 -28.36
C GLY A 165 6.05 17.61 -27.31
N SER A 166 7.00 17.40 -26.39
CA SER A 166 6.89 16.29 -25.44
C SER A 166 7.39 16.62 -24.04
N TYR A 167 7.09 17.82 -23.55
CA TYR A 167 7.26 18.09 -22.13
C TYR A 167 6.27 17.23 -21.32
N ARG A 168 6.81 16.25 -20.60
CA ARG A 168 6.11 15.43 -19.62
C ARG A 168 6.68 15.80 -18.24
N GLY A 169 6.04 16.72 -17.53
CA GLY A 169 6.48 17.03 -16.18
C GLY A 169 6.05 18.40 -15.65
N PRO A 170 6.42 18.71 -14.39
CA PRO A 170 6.39 20.06 -13.83
C PRO A 170 7.30 20.98 -14.63
N ASP A 171 6.94 22.23 -14.87
CA ASP A 171 7.83 23.26 -15.43
C ASP A 171 9.04 23.54 -14.50
N PRO A 172 10.00 24.38 -14.90
CA PRO A 172 11.19 24.66 -14.08
C PRO A 172 10.87 25.18 -12.67
N GLU A 173 9.67 25.73 -12.46
CA GLU A 173 9.19 26.25 -11.18
C GLU A 173 8.47 25.17 -10.34
N GLY A 174 8.34 23.94 -10.85
CA GLY A 174 7.59 22.87 -10.17
C GLY A 174 6.09 22.90 -10.45
N ASN A 175 5.60 23.83 -11.28
CA ASN A 175 4.18 24.02 -11.57
C ASN A 175 3.78 23.14 -12.76
N TYR A 176 2.51 22.76 -12.86
CA TYR A 176 2.06 21.98 -14.00
C TYR A 176 0.92 22.68 -14.70
N ILE A 177 0.91 22.48 -16.01
CA ILE A 177 -0.12 23.00 -16.90
C ILE A 177 -1.24 21.96 -16.94
N THR A 178 -2.43 22.39 -16.53
CA THR A 178 -3.68 21.62 -16.59
C THR A 178 -4.71 22.46 -17.33
N TYR A 179 -5.93 21.93 -17.45
CA TYR A 179 -7.09 22.70 -17.87
C TYR A 179 -8.08 22.87 -16.71
N ALA A 180 -8.81 23.97 -16.78
CA ALA A 180 -9.97 24.25 -15.95
C ALA A 180 -11.19 24.48 -16.84
N VAL A 181 -12.35 24.14 -16.31
CA VAL A 181 -13.64 24.45 -16.91
C VAL A 181 -14.28 25.55 -16.08
N VAL A 182 -14.73 26.62 -16.75
CA VAL A 182 -15.40 27.75 -16.12
C VAL A 182 -16.91 27.54 -16.19
N LEU A 183 -17.52 27.47 -15.02
CA LEU A 183 -18.96 27.28 -14.83
C LEU A 183 -19.57 28.58 -14.30
N ARG A 184 -20.74 28.95 -14.81
CA ARG A 184 -21.55 30.04 -14.26
C ARG A 184 -22.64 29.46 -13.37
N ASP A 185 -22.89 30.10 -12.24
CA ASP A 185 -24.03 29.79 -11.41
C ASP A 185 -25.22 30.61 -11.90
N ASP A 186 -26.18 29.95 -12.55
CA ASP A 186 -27.39 30.62 -13.05
C ASP A 186 -28.32 31.07 -11.92
N SER A 187 -28.01 30.78 -10.64
CA SER A 187 -28.93 31.07 -9.53
C SER A 187 -29.20 32.55 -9.27
N GLU A 188 -28.39 33.48 -9.76
CA GLU A 188 -28.64 34.92 -9.65
C GLU A 188 -29.55 35.43 -10.79
N GLU A 189 -29.26 35.06 -12.04
CA GLU A 189 -30.06 35.47 -13.21
C GLU A 189 -31.42 34.75 -13.24
N ALA A 190 -31.49 33.47 -12.83
CA ALA A 190 -32.73 32.72 -12.75
C ALA A 190 -33.68 33.24 -11.66
N ARG A 191 -33.17 33.85 -10.58
CA ARG A 191 -34.00 34.44 -9.51
C ARG A 191 -34.79 35.65 -9.97
N GLN A 192 -34.25 36.43 -10.93
CA GLN A 192 -34.97 37.57 -11.50
C GLN A 192 -36.08 37.11 -12.47
N HIS A 193 -35.88 36.00 -13.19
CA HIS A 193 -36.87 35.50 -14.15
C HIS A 193 -37.88 34.49 -13.58
N GLN A 194 -37.57 33.79 -12.48
CA GLN A 194 -38.51 32.86 -11.83
C GLN A 194 -39.57 33.54 -10.96
N ALA A 195 -39.42 34.84 -10.65
CA ALA A 195 -40.47 35.59 -9.96
C ALA A 195 -41.73 35.81 -10.84
N GLU A 196 -41.65 35.55 -12.15
CA GLU A 196 -42.73 35.83 -13.12
C GLU A 196 -43.37 34.58 -13.75
N SER A 197 -42.90 33.38 -13.43
CA SER A 197 -43.39 32.13 -14.05
C SER A 197 -43.84 31.10 -13.01
N GLU A 198 -45.08 31.25 -12.56
CA GLU A 198 -45.71 30.43 -11.51
C GLU A 198 -46.25 29.05 -11.99
N ASP A 199 -46.25 28.76 -13.29
CA ASP A 199 -46.78 27.48 -13.81
C ASP A 199 -45.70 26.39 -13.95
N GLY A 200 -45.39 25.77 -12.81
CA GLY A 200 -45.62 24.33 -12.64
C GLY A 200 -44.95 23.32 -13.59
N GLN A 201 -43.63 23.34 -13.75
CA GLN A 201 -42.76 22.15 -13.93
C GLN A 201 -41.27 22.57 -14.04
N GLY A 202 -40.86 23.52 -13.20
CA GLY A 202 -39.51 24.07 -13.20
C GLY A 202 -38.47 22.99 -12.93
N GLN A 203 -37.67 22.68 -13.96
CA GLN A 203 -36.46 21.88 -13.85
C GLN A 203 -35.63 22.43 -12.68
N ALA A 204 -35.40 21.61 -11.64
CA ALA A 204 -34.76 22.07 -10.42
C ALA A 204 -33.41 22.72 -10.74
N VAL A 205 -33.30 24.03 -10.52
CA VAL A 205 -32.06 24.78 -10.73
C VAL A 205 -31.00 24.19 -9.82
N VAL A 206 -30.04 23.48 -10.43
CA VAL A 206 -29.05 22.71 -9.69
C VAL A 206 -28.04 23.68 -9.08
N ARG A 207 -28.04 23.75 -7.74
CA ARG A 207 -27.09 24.58 -7.00
C ARG A 207 -25.70 23.93 -7.01
N LEU A 208 -24.69 24.69 -7.43
CA LEU A 208 -23.27 24.30 -7.41
C LEU A 208 -22.69 24.12 -5.99
N THR A 209 -23.48 24.38 -4.95
CA THR A 209 -23.07 24.31 -3.54
C THR A 209 -22.56 22.93 -3.12
N SER A 210 -23.09 21.85 -3.71
CA SER A 210 -22.66 20.47 -3.42
C SER A 210 -21.23 20.17 -3.90
N VAL A 211 -20.73 20.92 -4.89
CA VAL A 211 -19.41 20.74 -5.50
C VAL A 211 -18.43 21.85 -5.08
N LYS A 212 -18.86 22.79 -4.22
CA LYS A 212 -18.06 23.88 -3.68
C LYS A 212 -16.65 23.48 -3.20
N PRO A 213 -16.39 22.35 -2.51
CA PRO A 213 -15.03 21.99 -2.10
C PRO A 213 -14.07 21.68 -3.26
N PHE A 214 -14.59 21.42 -4.46
CA PHE A 214 -13.80 21.12 -5.67
C PHE A 214 -13.75 22.30 -6.66
N LEU A 215 -14.45 23.39 -6.36
CA LEU A 215 -14.53 24.57 -7.20
C LEU A 215 -13.69 25.69 -6.61
N ASP A 216 -12.90 26.32 -7.47
CA ASP A 216 -12.21 27.57 -7.15
C ASP A 216 -13.07 28.75 -7.60
N VAL A 217 -13.14 29.82 -6.81
CA VAL A 217 -14.00 30.97 -7.11
C VAL A 217 -13.17 31.99 -7.90
N ALA A 218 -13.56 32.24 -9.15
CA ALA A 218 -12.95 33.28 -9.96
C ALA A 218 -13.42 34.67 -9.51
N GLN A 219 -12.67 35.71 -9.89
CA GLN A 219 -12.98 37.10 -9.54
C GLN A 219 -14.34 37.56 -10.09
N ASP A 220 -14.75 37.00 -11.22
CA ASP A 220 -16.01 37.35 -11.91
C ASP A 220 -17.24 36.64 -11.32
N GLY A 221 -17.09 35.96 -10.18
CA GLY A 221 -18.15 35.15 -9.57
C GLY A 221 -18.42 33.81 -10.27
N SER A 222 -17.66 33.49 -11.33
CA SER A 222 -17.68 32.17 -11.96
C SER A 222 -16.91 31.13 -11.13
N PHE A 223 -17.27 29.86 -11.30
CA PHE A 223 -16.64 28.74 -10.61
C PHE A 223 -15.71 28.00 -11.57
N ARG A 224 -14.46 27.77 -11.15
CA ARG A 224 -13.47 27.01 -11.90
C ARG A 224 -13.37 25.60 -11.37
N LEU A 225 -13.66 24.62 -12.22
CA LEU A 225 -13.41 23.21 -11.95
C LEU A 225 -12.04 22.81 -12.50
N ILE A 226 -11.09 22.54 -11.60
CA ILE A 226 -9.69 22.24 -11.96
C ILE A 226 -9.48 20.73 -12.02
N PHE A 227 -9.10 20.22 -13.21
CA PHE A 227 -9.03 18.77 -13.45
C PHE A 227 -7.76 18.10 -12.91
N ARG A 228 -6.77 18.88 -12.45
CA ARG A 228 -5.46 18.35 -12.06
C ARG A 228 -5.50 17.36 -10.91
N GLN A 229 -6.38 17.55 -9.94
CA GLN A 229 -6.47 16.67 -8.76
C GLN A 229 -6.71 15.19 -9.17
N PHE A 230 -7.19 15.00 -10.41
CA PHE A 230 -7.52 13.73 -11.04
C PHE A 230 -6.55 13.32 -12.16
N GLY A 231 -5.40 13.97 -12.34
CA GLY A 231 -4.51 13.68 -13.48
C GLY A 231 -3.12 14.29 -13.37
N ILE A 232 -2.23 13.68 -12.56
CA ILE A 232 -0.85 14.15 -12.33
C ILE A 232 0.01 14.06 -13.62
N THR A 233 -0.35 13.20 -14.58
CA THR A 233 0.47 12.87 -15.77
C THR A 233 -0.07 13.45 -17.08
N GLN A 234 -0.83 14.55 -17.04
CA GLN A 234 -1.32 15.17 -18.26
C GLN A 234 -0.18 15.83 -19.05
N THR A 235 -0.07 15.48 -20.33
CA THR A 235 0.86 16.14 -21.25
C THR A 235 0.26 17.46 -21.74
N ARG A 236 1.09 18.47 -22.05
CA ARG A 236 0.62 19.74 -22.64
C ARG A 236 -0.26 19.52 -23.87
N ARG A 237 0.08 18.53 -24.71
CA ARG A 237 -0.70 18.14 -25.88
C ARG A 237 -2.10 17.64 -25.48
N ARG A 238 -2.20 16.77 -24.47
CA ARG A 238 -3.48 16.28 -23.96
C ARG A 238 -4.33 17.44 -23.44
N VAL A 239 -3.77 18.30 -22.61
CA VAL A 239 -4.46 19.50 -22.07
C VAL A 239 -5.05 20.34 -23.21
N ARG A 240 -4.23 20.72 -24.20
CA ARG A 240 -4.69 21.48 -25.38
C ARG A 240 -5.83 20.78 -26.13
N THR A 241 -5.72 19.46 -26.33
CA THR A 241 -6.79 18.70 -27.01
C THR A 241 -8.08 18.64 -26.21
N MET A 242 -8.00 18.57 -24.88
CA MET A 242 -9.18 18.54 -24.01
C MET A 242 -9.87 19.91 -23.99
N VAL A 243 -9.11 20.99 -23.81
CA VAL A 243 -9.64 22.37 -23.91
C VAL A 243 -10.34 22.58 -25.26
N SER A 244 -9.68 22.22 -26.37
CA SER A 244 -10.27 22.35 -27.71
C SER A 244 -11.55 21.52 -27.89
N LYS A 245 -11.61 20.31 -27.32
CA LYS A 245 -12.83 19.47 -27.32
C LYS A 245 -13.97 20.13 -26.54
N ILE A 246 -13.67 20.64 -25.34
CA ILE A 246 -14.65 21.32 -24.48
C ILE A 246 -15.15 22.59 -25.15
N GLU A 247 -14.27 23.44 -25.68
CA GLU A 247 -14.68 24.63 -26.42
C GLU A 247 -15.48 24.30 -27.69
N SER A 248 -15.11 23.26 -28.42
CA SER A 248 -15.89 22.83 -29.59
C SER A 248 -17.31 22.42 -29.19
N TYR A 249 -17.46 21.82 -28.01
CA TYR A 249 -18.75 21.52 -27.43
C TYR A 249 -19.48 22.79 -26.98
N ILE A 250 -18.84 23.75 -26.30
CA ILE A 250 -19.46 25.05 -25.96
C ILE A 250 -19.98 25.75 -27.22
N LYS A 251 -19.17 25.80 -28.29
CA LYS A 251 -19.47 26.47 -29.56
C LYS A 251 -20.42 25.71 -30.51
N HIS A 252 -21.14 24.70 -30.03
CA HIS A 252 -22.11 23.93 -30.85
C HIS A 252 -21.51 23.18 -32.05
N ARG A 253 -20.20 22.98 -32.08
CA ARG A 253 -19.52 22.18 -33.10
C ARG A 253 -19.54 20.68 -32.80
N ARG A 254 -19.82 20.30 -31.54
CA ARG A 254 -19.95 18.91 -31.09
C ARG A 254 -21.23 18.76 -30.27
N GLN A 255 -21.98 17.68 -30.50
CA GLN A 255 -23.22 17.37 -29.78
C GLN A 255 -22.99 16.56 -28.50
N LYS A 256 -21.86 15.85 -28.41
CA LYS A 256 -21.51 14.99 -27.25
C LYS A 256 -20.09 15.28 -26.81
N LEU A 257 -19.90 15.36 -25.49
CA LEU A 257 -18.59 15.52 -24.86
C LEU A 257 -18.45 14.48 -23.74
N VAL A 258 -17.33 13.76 -23.73
CA VAL A 258 -16.99 12.85 -22.64
C VAL A 258 -15.57 13.17 -22.19
N VAL A 259 -15.44 13.56 -20.93
CA VAL A 259 -14.18 13.83 -20.26
C VAL A 259 -14.07 12.88 -19.09
N LYS A 260 -12.98 12.11 -19.05
CA LYS A 260 -12.69 11.16 -17.97
C LYS A 260 -11.28 11.39 -17.48
N GLU A 261 -11.16 11.79 -16.23
CA GLU A 261 -9.89 11.99 -15.55
C GLU A 261 -9.85 11.08 -14.32
N ASN A 262 -8.79 10.27 -14.22
CA ASN A 262 -8.58 9.32 -13.14
C ASN A 262 -7.23 9.62 -12.52
N ALA A 263 -7.20 9.81 -11.20
CA ALA A 263 -5.95 9.95 -10.47
C ALA A 263 -5.09 8.70 -10.72
N SER A 264 -3.80 8.91 -10.99
CA SER A 264 -2.86 7.81 -11.12
C SER A 264 -2.79 7.05 -9.80
N PRO A 265 -2.82 5.71 -9.80
CA PRO A 265 -2.66 4.94 -8.58
C PRO A 265 -1.33 5.32 -7.92
N SER A 266 -1.35 5.44 -6.59
CA SER A 266 -0.14 5.76 -5.83
C SER A 266 0.93 4.68 -6.08
N ALA A 267 2.10 5.08 -6.55
CA ALA A 267 3.23 4.16 -6.75
C ALA A 267 3.59 3.43 -5.45
N PHE A 268 3.45 4.11 -4.30
CA PHE A 268 3.66 3.52 -2.98
C PHE A 268 2.70 2.34 -2.70
N ALA A 269 1.42 2.46 -3.09
CA ALA A 269 0.45 1.37 -2.92
C ALA A 269 0.82 0.14 -3.76
N ILE A 270 1.32 0.36 -4.99
CA ILE A 270 1.80 -0.70 -5.87
C ILE A 270 3.03 -1.38 -5.26
N ILE A 271 3.99 -0.59 -4.77
CA ILE A 271 5.20 -1.11 -4.12
C ILE A 271 4.85 -1.95 -2.88
N LEU A 272 3.92 -1.49 -2.03
CA LEU A 272 3.46 -2.26 -0.87
C LEU A 272 2.82 -3.59 -1.26
N MET A 273 1.97 -3.60 -2.29
CA MET A 273 1.34 -4.83 -2.76
C MET A 273 2.35 -5.80 -3.36
N VAL A 274 3.22 -5.33 -4.26
CA VAL A 274 4.23 -6.18 -4.92
C VAL A 274 5.26 -6.67 -3.90
N GLY A 275 5.79 -5.77 -3.06
CA GLY A 275 6.75 -6.12 -2.01
C GLY A 275 6.16 -7.06 -0.97
N GLY A 276 4.90 -6.85 -0.57
CA GLY A 276 4.18 -7.77 0.31
C GLY A 276 3.98 -9.14 -0.32
N LEU A 277 3.60 -9.22 -1.60
CA LEU A 277 3.41 -10.49 -2.30
C LEU A 277 4.72 -11.28 -2.47
N VAL A 278 5.79 -10.61 -2.89
CA VAL A 278 7.12 -11.23 -3.00
C VAL A 278 7.62 -11.67 -1.62
N GLY A 279 7.46 -10.84 -0.60
CA GLY A 279 7.84 -11.16 0.77
C GLY A 279 7.08 -12.37 1.33
N ALA A 280 5.76 -12.44 1.11
CA ALA A 280 4.93 -13.57 1.53
C ALA A 280 5.33 -14.88 0.81
N LEU A 281 5.66 -14.82 -0.48
CA LEU A 281 6.17 -15.99 -1.21
C LEU A 281 7.52 -16.46 -0.66
N LEU A 282 8.44 -15.53 -0.38
CA LEU A 282 9.74 -15.85 0.20
C LEU A 282 9.62 -16.46 1.60
N THR A 283 8.71 -15.96 2.45
CA THR A 283 8.52 -16.54 3.79
C THR A 283 7.94 -17.96 3.72
N VAL A 284 7.03 -18.22 2.78
CA VAL A 284 6.51 -19.58 2.55
C VAL A 284 7.63 -20.52 2.07
N LEU A 285 8.46 -20.08 1.12
CA LEU A 285 9.60 -20.86 0.62
C LEU A 285 10.59 -21.17 1.75
N ILE A 286 10.99 -20.17 2.54
CA ILE A 286 11.91 -20.37 3.67
C ILE A 286 11.27 -21.30 4.71
N GLY A 287 9.97 -21.15 4.98
CA GLY A 287 9.23 -22.01 5.89
C GLY A 287 9.24 -23.48 5.47
N SER A 288 9.13 -23.76 4.16
CA SER A 288 9.21 -25.14 3.67
C SER A 288 10.57 -25.80 3.93
N PHE A 289 11.68 -25.08 3.76
CA PHE A 289 13.01 -25.64 4.01
C PHE A 289 13.28 -25.94 5.50
N TRP A 290 12.69 -25.16 6.41
CA TRP A 290 12.91 -25.36 7.86
C TRP A 290 12.11 -26.53 8.43
N SER A 291 10.94 -26.82 7.85
CA SER A 291 10.08 -27.94 8.28
C SER A 291 10.77 -29.29 8.10
N ASP A 292 11.55 -29.45 7.03
CA ASP A 292 12.22 -30.70 6.71
C ASP A 292 13.30 -31.03 7.76
N ASP A 293 14.17 -30.07 8.07
CA ASP A 293 15.24 -30.24 9.06
C ASP A 293 14.72 -30.59 10.47
N GLU A 294 13.61 -29.98 10.88
CA GLU A 294 13.03 -30.24 12.20
C GLU A 294 12.40 -31.64 12.27
N SER A 295 11.76 -32.09 11.19
CA SER A 295 11.17 -33.42 11.08
C SER A 295 12.25 -34.50 11.20
N TYR A 296 13.38 -34.34 10.52
CA TYR A 296 14.55 -35.23 10.65
C TYR A 296 15.12 -35.22 12.07
N ARG A 297 15.24 -34.06 12.73
CA ARG A 297 15.71 -33.97 14.12
C ARG A 297 14.76 -34.64 15.10
N LYS A 298 13.45 -34.41 14.98
CA LYS A 298 12.42 -35.00 15.85
C LYS A 298 12.40 -36.52 15.69
N GLN A 299 12.48 -37.03 14.46
CA GLN A 299 12.55 -38.47 14.20
C GLN A 299 13.80 -39.10 14.83
N ARG A 300 14.97 -38.44 14.72
CA ARG A 300 16.21 -38.92 15.33
C ARG A 300 16.17 -38.92 16.87
N LEU A 301 15.55 -37.91 17.49
CA LEU A 301 15.35 -37.87 18.94
C LEU A 301 14.33 -38.91 19.42
N GLY A 302 13.26 -39.14 18.65
CA GLY A 302 12.28 -40.19 18.92
C GLY A 302 12.92 -41.59 18.90
N GLN A 303 13.73 -41.88 17.88
CA GLN A 303 14.49 -43.13 17.79
C GLN A 303 15.45 -43.30 18.98
N ARG A 304 16.13 -42.24 19.42
CA ARG A 304 17.00 -42.28 20.61
C ARG A 304 16.24 -42.58 21.89
N ARG A 305 15.06 -41.96 22.10
CA ARG A 305 14.22 -42.22 23.28
C ARG A 305 13.67 -43.66 23.28
N PHE A 306 13.23 -44.15 22.12
CA PHE A 306 12.76 -45.52 21.97
C PHE A 306 13.87 -46.53 22.24
N ALA A 307 15.07 -46.31 21.69
CA ALA A 307 16.25 -47.14 21.96
C ALA A 307 16.64 -47.13 23.45
N GLN A 308 16.54 -45.98 24.12
CA GLN A 308 16.80 -45.89 25.57
C GLN A 308 15.74 -46.64 26.39
N GLN A 309 14.46 -46.56 26.02
CA GLN A 309 13.39 -47.30 26.68
C GLN A 309 13.56 -48.81 26.52
N GLN A 310 13.91 -49.29 25.31
CA GLN A 310 14.22 -50.69 25.09
C GLN A 310 15.42 -51.15 25.95
N LYS A 311 16.48 -50.33 26.04
CA LYS A 311 17.63 -50.65 26.89
C LYS A 311 17.26 -50.73 28.38
N GLN A 312 16.38 -49.85 28.87
CA GLN A 312 15.87 -49.91 30.25
C GLN A 312 14.99 -51.13 30.49
N GLN A 313 14.14 -51.51 29.53
CA GLN A 313 13.33 -52.73 29.64
C GLN A 313 14.20 -53.98 29.70
N GLN A 314 15.26 -54.05 28.89
CA GLN A 314 16.24 -55.15 28.94
C GLN A 314 16.97 -55.22 30.29
N LEU A 315 17.34 -54.08 30.87
CA LEU A 315 17.95 -54.03 32.21
C LEU A 315 17.01 -54.53 33.31
N HIS A 316 15.70 -54.29 33.18
CA HIS A 316 14.70 -54.76 34.15
C HIS A 316 14.24 -56.20 33.90
N SER A 317 14.34 -56.71 32.66
CA SER A 317 13.97 -58.08 32.32
C SER A 317 15.09 -59.10 32.50
N SER A 318 16.33 -58.66 32.79
CA SER A 318 17.36 -59.59 33.22
C SER A 318 16.89 -60.24 34.53
N PRO A 319 16.65 -61.57 34.54
CA PRO A 319 16.35 -62.26 35.79
C PRO A 319 17.50 -61.96 36.74
N ARG A 320 17.20 -61.64 38.00
CA ARG A 320 18.20 -61.52 39.05
C ARG A 320 19.11 -62.74 38.95
N SER A 321 20.28 -62.58 38.33
CA SER A 321 21.29 -63.63 38.33
C SER A 321 21.52 -63.91 39.80
N SER A 322 21.32 -65.18 40.15
CA SER A 322 21.49 -65.61 41.52
C SER A 322 22.88 -65.14 41.97
N LEU A 323 23.00 -64.71 43.22
CA LEU A 323 24.24 -64.21 43.80
C LEU A 323 25.43 -65.20 43.63
N ALA A 324 25.14 -66.46 43.31
CA ALA A 324 26.11 -67.52 43.00
C ALA A 324 26.86 -67.30 41.68
N ASP A 325 26.24 -66.76 40.62
CA ASP A 325 26.90 -66.58 39.31
C ASP A 325 27.88 -65.38 39.29
N VAL A 326 27.65 -64.40 40.17
CA VAL A 326 28.53 -63.23 40.32
C VAL A 326 29.85 -63.60 41.02
N ILE A 327 29.87 -64.71 41.77
CA ILE A 327 31.09 -65.20 42.44
C ILE A 327 31.97 -66.00 41.47
N ALA A 328 31.39 -66.69 40.47
CA ALA A 328 32.14 -67.46 39.47
C ALA A 328 32.89 -66.58 38.45
N ALA A 329 32.37 -65.40 38.10
CA ALA A 329 32.98 -64.50 37.12
C ALA A 329 34.16 -63.65 37.66
N ARG A 330 34.56 -63.85 38.91
CA ARG A 330 35.63 -63.07 39.58
C ARG A 330 37.01 -63.72 39.54
N THR A 331 37.20 -64.79 38.77
CA THR A 331 38.53 -65.41 38.61
C THR A 331 39.12 -65.12 37.23
N MET A 332 40.37 -64.63 37.28
CA MET A 332 41.34 -64.42 36.18
C MET A 332 41.26 -63.09 35.39
N PRO A 333 42.11 -62.11 35.74
CA PRO A 333 42.62 -61.13 34.80
C PRO A 333 43.81 -61.73 34.05
N SER A 334 43.69 -61.95 32.74
CA SER A 334 44.84 -62.24 31.89
C SER A 334 45.03 -61.16 30.83
N ARG A 335 46.18 -60.52 30.96
CA ARG A 335 47.05 -60.04 29.88
C ARG A 335 46.71 -58.69 29.24
N TYR A 336 47.56 -57.73 29.60
CA TYR A 336 47.88 -56.52 28.86
C TYR A 336 48.10 -56.82 27.38
N GLU A 337 47.31 -56.19 26.51
CA GLU A 337 47.68 -56.00 25.11
C GLU A 337 47.82 -54.50 24.87
N VAL A 338 49.06 -54.10 24.63
CA VAL A 338 49.48 -52.75 24.28
C VAL A 338 49.06 -52.51 22.82
N GLN A 339 47.94 -51.82 22.62
CA GLN A 339 47.60 -51.29 21.30
C GLN A 339 48.26 -49.93 21.09
N THR A 340 49.26 -49.97 20.20
CA THR A 340 49.95 -48.83 19.61
C THR A 340 48.96 -47.93 18.85
N ALA A 341 49.03 -46.64 19.14
CA ALA A 341 48.21 -45.61 18.52
C ALA A 341 48.56 -45.42 17.02
N PRO A 342 47.58 -45.40 16.10
CA PRO A 342 47.82 -44.89 14.76
C PRO A 342 47.85 -43.35 14.78
N ARG A 343 49.08 -42.84 14.63
CA ARG A 343 49.47 -41.48 14.27
C ARG A 343 48.62 -40.95 13.10
N ARG A 344 47.65 -40.07 13.39
CA ARG A 344 46.90 -39.35 12.36
C ARG A 344 47.65 -38.08 11.99
N THR A 345 48.25 -38.11 10.81
CA THR A 345 48.87 -37.00 10.08
C THR A 345 47.87 -35.85 9.90
N THR A 346 48.21 -34.70 10.46
CA THR A 346 47.67 -33.40 10.06
C THR A 346 48.26 -33.04 8.70
N LEU A 347 47.51 -33.29 7.62
CA LEU A 347 47.80 -32.68 6.34
C LEU A 347 46.99 -31.39 6.22
N SER A 348 47.73 -30.29 6.28
CA SER A 348 47.34 -28.98 5.81
C SER A 348 46.92 -29.05 4.34
N THR A 349 45.77 -28.46 3.99
CA THR A 349 45.53 -28.02 2.61
C THR A 349 44.86 -26.66 2.66
N SER A 350 45.75 -25.67 2.51
CA SER A 350 45.46 -24.34 1.99
C SER A 350 44.64 -24.44 0.71
N GLY A 351 43.51 -23.76 0.67
CA GLY A 351 42.61 -23.71 -0.48
C GLY A 351 42.10 -22.29 -0.69
N ASN A 352 42.99 -21.42 -1.16
CA ASN A 352 42.61 -20.18 -1.86
C ASN A 352 41.66 -20.52 -3.02
N LYS A 353 40.45 -19.94 -3.02
CA LYS A 353 39.68 -19.71 -4.25
C LYS A 353 39.06 -18.32 -4.25
N THR A 354 39.87 -17.40 -4.77
CA THR A 354 39.53 -16.41 -5.81
C THR A 354 38.04 -16.23 -6.16
N THR A 355 37.57 -15.02 -5.84
CA THR A 355 36.87 -14.10 -6.75
C THR A 355 36.67 -14.58 -8.19
N THR A 356 35.42 -14.66 -8.63
CA THR A 356 35.09 -14.51 -10.06
C THR A 356 33.80 -13.69 -10.17
N THR A 357 34.02 -12.41 -10.48
CA THR A 357 33.04 -11.49 -11.02
C THR A 357 32.63 -11.94 -12.42
N THR A 358 31.34 -12.12 -12.68
CA THR A 358 30.81 -12.16 -14.05
C THR A 358 29.77 -11.07 -14.23
N ARG A 359 30.28 -9.96 -14.76
CA ARG A 359 29.57 -8.91 -15.45
C ARG A 359 28.96 -9.50 -16.73
N LYS A 360 27.63 -9.54 -16.84
CA LYS A 360 26.96 -9.66 -18.14
C LYS A 360 26.40 -8.31 -18.53
N ARG A 361 27.02 -7.71 -19.56
CA ARG A 361 26.39 -6.78 -20.48
C ARG A 361 25.53 -7.61 -21.44
N TYR A 362 24.28 -7.21 -21.64
CA TYR A 362 23.69 -6.99 -22.96
C TYR A 362 22.61 -5.92 -22.80
#